data_AF-A0A7J2URV9-F1
#
_entry.id   AF-A0A7J2URV9-F1
#
_cell.length_a   1.000
_cell.length_b   1.000
_cell.length_c   1.000
_cell.angle_alpha   90.00
_cell.angle_beta   90.00
_cell.angle_gamma   90.00
#
_symmetry.space_group_name_H-M   'P 1'
#
loop_
_entity.id
_entity.type
_entity.pdbx_description
1 polymer ?
#
loop_
_entity_poly.entity_id
_entity_poly.type
_entity_poly.pdbx_seq_one_letter_code
_entity_poly.pdbx_strand_id
1 'polypeptide(L)'
;VGDGAALHDIGRARTHGIAHGVEGGRILREMGLDRLAPFAENHLGGGIPAEEAAELGLPPRDFVPATLEEKVVAYADKLVEGSRVVSFERSVEEFRRKLGEGHPAIGRLLRLHEEMKSLLGSDPELLPDEAPREGP
;
A
#
# COMPACT_ATOMS: atom_id res chain seq x y z
N VAL A 1 -1.19 -13.87 -0.87
CA VAL A 1 -1.17 -12.68 0.02
C VAL A 1 0.14 -12.55 0.79
N GLY A 2 0.54 -13.53 1.62
CA GLY A 2 1.74 -13.42 2.47
C GLY A 2 3.03 -13.02 1.75
N ASP A 3 3.39 -13.69 0.65
CA ASP A 3 4.58 -13.33 -0.14
C ASP A 3 4.51 -11.89 -0.69
N GLY A 4 3.32 -11.46 -1.09
CA GLY A 4 3.07 -10.09 -1.56
C GLY A 4 3.30 -9.07 -0.45
N ALA A 5 2.83 -9.35 0.77
CA ALA A 5 3.09 -8.50 1.94
C ALA A 5 4.59 -8.44 2.28
N ALA A 6 5.30 -9.56 2.20
CA ALA A 6 6.74 -9.59 2.49
C ALA A 6 7.60 -8.83 1.45
N LEU A 7 7.14 -8.76 0.19
CA LEU A 7 7.95 -8.30 -0.93
C LEU A 7 7.45 -7.00 -1.58
N HIS A 8 6.32 -6.42 -1.13
CA HIS A 8 5.76 -5.20 -1.72
C HIS A 8 6.79 -4.04 -1.75
N ASP A 9 7.67 -3.98 -0.77
CA ASP A 9 8.65 -2.89 -0.60
C ASP A 9 10.06 -3.23 -1.13
N ILE A 10 10.24 -4.35 -1.85
CA ILE A 10 11.57 -4.82 -2.31
C ILE A 10 12.32 -3.79 -3.18
N GLY A 11 11.60 -2.90 -3.86
CA GLY A 11 12.21 -1.81 -4.64
C GLY A 11 13.01 -0.80 -3.81
N ARG A 12 12.83 -0.77 -2.48
CA ARG A 12 13.67 0.03 -1.56
C ARG A 12 15.15 -0.35 -1.63
N ALA A 13 15.49 -1.55 -2.11
CA ALA A 13 16.86 -1.96 -2.40
C ALA A 13 17.51 -1.20 -3.57
N ARG A 14 16.76 -0.37 -4.30
CA ARG A 14 17.24 0.46 -5.42
C ARG A 14 17.00 1.94 -5.21
N THR A 15 15.85 2.32 -4.68
CA THR A 15 15.48 3.73 -4.48
C THR A 15 14.59 3.91 -3.27
N HIS A 16 14.72 5.03 -2.57
CA HIS A 16 13.85 5.41 -1.45
C HIS A 16 12.71 6.35 -1.90
N GLY A 17 12.70 6.75 -3.17
CA GLY A 17 11.67 7.63 -3.74
C GLY A 17 10.43 6.87 -4.22
N ILE A 18 9.48 7.59 -4.80
CA ILE A 18 8.19 7.02 -5.27
C ILE A 18 8.36 5.88 -6.29
N ALA A 19 9.45 5.87 -7.04
CA ALA A 19 9.76 4.84 -8.02
C ALA A 19 10.03 3.44 -7.43
N HIS A 20 10.11 3.28 -6.09
CA HIS A 20 10.33 1.97 -5.49
C HIS A 20 9.22 0.96 -5.81
N GLY A 21 7.98 1.39 -6.04
CA GLY A 21 6.93 0.46 -6.50
C GLY A 21 7.25 -0.13 -7.88
N VAL A 22 7.65 0.72 -8.83
CA VAL A 22 8.04 0.31 -10.19
C VAL A 22 9.30 -0.55 -10.18
N GLU A 23 10.33 -0.14 -9.45
CA GLU A 23 11.57 -0.93 -9.30
C GLU A 23 11.30 -2.27 -8.62
N GLY A 24 10.41 -2.31 -7.63
CA GLY A 24 10.00 -3.55 -6.97
C GLY A 24 9.35 -4.52 -7.95
N GLY A 25 8.45 -4.02 -8.80
CA GLY A 25 7.85 -4.81 -9.88
C GLY A 25 8.89 -5.32 -10.89
N ARG A 26 9.89 -4.51 -11.24
CA ARG A 26 10.99 -4.92 -12.13
C ARG A 26 11.83 -6.04 -11.50
N ILE A 27 12.27 -5.87 -10.26
CA ILE A 27 13.06 -6.86 -9.52
C ILE A 27 12.33 -8.20 -9.44
N LEU A 28 11.03 -8.17 -9.10
CA LEU A 28 10.24 -9.40 -8.97
C LEU A 28 10.12 -10.14 -10.30
N ARG A 29 9.96 -9.45 -11.43
CA ARG A 29 9.97 -10.08 -12.77
C ARG A 29 11.34 -10.65 -13.13
N GLU A 30 12.43 -9.95 -12.80
CA GLU A 30 13.80 -10.46 -13.01
C GLU A 30 14.08 -11.72 -12.19
N MET A 31 13.42 -11.89 -11.05
CA MET A 31 13.49 -13.09 -10.20
C MET A 31 12.54 -14.21 -10.65
N GLY A 32 11.74 -14.03 -11.70
CA GLY A 32 10.71 -14.99 -12.13
C GLY A 32 9.50 -15.05 -11.19
N LEU A 33 9.27 -14.01 -10.40
CA LEU A 33 8.18 -13.86 -9.44
C LEU A 33 7.12 -12.87 -9.95
N ASP A 34 6.81 -12.91 -11.24
CA ASP A 34 5.90 -11.98 -11.93
C ASP A 34 4.54 -11.84 -11.25
N ARG A 35 4.02 -12.94 -10.68
CA ARG A 35 2.75 -12.97 -9.93
C ARG A 35 2.74 -12.04 -8.71
N LEU A 36 3.90 -11.66 -8.20
CA LEU A 36 4.06 -10.78 -7.03
C LEU A 36 4.32 -9.33 -7.42
N ALA A 37 4.70 -9.05 -8.67
CA ALA A 37 5.02 -7.70 -9.12
C ALA A 37 3.88 -6.67 -8.88
N PRO A 38 2.58 -7.00 -9.08
CA PRO A 38 1.50 -6.06 -8.79
C PRO A 38 1.44 -5.61 -7.33
N PHE A 39 1.82 -6.46 -6.36
CA PHE A 39 1.86 -6.07 -4.96
C PHE A 39 2.88 -4.96 -4.71
N ALA A 40 4.04 -5.01 -5.38
CA ALA A 40 5.03 -3.94 -5.28
C ALA A 40 4.59 -2.69 -6.05
N GLU A 41 4.05 -2.86 -7.25
CA GLU A 41 3.71 -1.74 -8.13
C GLU A 41 2.51 -0.92 -7.63
N ASN A 42 1.53 -1.58 -7.03
CA ASN A 42 0.23 -0.98 -6.75
C ASN A 42 0.02 -0.57 -5.29
N HIS A 43 0.97 -0.82 -4.38
CA HIS A 43 0.78 -0.54 -2.94
C HIS A 43 0.85 0.95 -2.57
N LEU A 44 1.28 1.84 -3.47
CA LEU A 44 1.59 3.24 -3.13
C LEU A 44 0.33 4.08 -2.92
N GLY A 45 0.26 4.77 -1.78
CA GLY A 45 -0.89 5.60 -1.43
C GLY A 45 -2.21 4.82 -1.40
N GLY A 46 -3.24 5.38 -2.04
CA GLY A 46 -4.47 4.65 -2.38
C GLY A 46 -4.51 4.21 -3.85
N GLY A 47 -3.34 4.09 -4.48
CA GLY A 47 -3.15 3.93 -5.92
C GLY A 47 -2.76 5.24 -6.62
N ILE A 48 -2.07 5.10 -7.76
CA ILE A 48 -1.59 6.19 -8.61
C ILE A 48 -2.13 5.98 -10.03
N PRO A 49 -3.12 6.78 -10.49
CA PRO A 49 -3.60 6.75 -11.87
C PRO A 49 -2.52 7.11 -12.89
N ALA A 50 -2.70 6.71 -14.14
CA ALA A 50 -1.75 6.95 -15.23
C ALA A 50 -1.33 8.43 -15.40
N GLU A 51 -2.27 9.37 -15.21
CA GLU A 51 -2.00 10.81 -15.32
C GLU A 51 -1.09 11.29 -14.18
N GLU A 52 -1.38 10.89 -12.93
CA GLU A 52 -0.54 11.19 -11.77
C GLU A 52 0.83 10.52 -11.91
N ALA A 53 0.88 9.29 -12.43
CA ALA A 53 2.12 8.57 -12.68
C ALA A 53 3.04 9.34 -13.65
N ALA A 54 2.47 9.90 -14.73
CA ALA A 54 3.23 10.71 -15.68
C ALA A 54 3.80 11.98 -15.03
N GLU A 55 3.02 12.68 -14.20
CA GLU A 55 3.48 13.87 -13.46
C GLU A 55 4.60 13.54 -12.45
N LEU A 56 4.58 12.34 -11.88
CA LEU A 56 5.59 11.81 -10.96
C LEU A 56 6.83 11.25 -11.67
N GLY A 57 6.88 11.25 -13.00
CA GLY A 57 7.97 10.68 -13.80
C GLY A 57 8.02 9.15 -13.79
N LEU A 58 6.91 8.49 -13.44
CA LEU A 58 6.72 7.05 -13.53
C LEU A 58 6.22 6.66 -14.94
N PRO A 59 6.29 5.37 -15.32
CA PRO A 59 5.65 4.90 -16.55
C PRO A 59 4.16 5.30 -16.58
N PRO A 60 3.64 5.88 -17.69
CA PRO A 60 2.30 6.44 -17.74
C PRO A 60 1.23 5.34 -17.86
N ARG A 61 0.95 4.67 -16.74
CA ARG A 61 -0.08 3.63 -16.58
C ARG A 61 -0.61 3.62 -15.15
N ASP A 62 -1.72 2.93 -14.95
CA ASP A 62 -2.28 2.79 -13.61
C ASP A 62 -1.41 1.90 -12.71
N PHE A 63 -1.25 2.36 -11.48
CA PHE A 63 -0.66 1.67 -10.34
C PHE A 63 -1.66 1.65 -9.20
N VAL A 64 -2.80 0.98 -9.43
CA VAL A 64 -3.94 0.98 -8.52
C VAL A 64 -4.23 -0.48 -8.11
N PRO A 65 -4.42 -0.78 -6.81
CA PRO A 65 -4.75 -2.12 -6.36
C PRO A 65 -6.01 -2.65 -7.04
N ALA A 66 -5.88 -3.75 -7.80
CA ALA A 66 -6.99 -4.29 -8.58
C ALA A 66 -7.69 -5.46 -7.87
N THR A 67 -6.90 -6.38 -7.33
CA THR A 67 -7.39 -7.59 -6.64
C THR A 67 -7.64 -7.34 -5.16
N LEU A 68 -8.47 -8.18 -4.53
CA LEU A 68 -8.69 -8.11 -3.08
C LEU A 68 -7.36 -8.28 -2.33
N GLU A 69 -6.51 -9.19 -2.79
CA GLU A 69 -5.20 -9.47 -2.21
C GLU A 69 -4.27 -8.26 -2.27
N GLU A 70 -4.21 -7.55 -3.41
CA GLU A 70 -3.45 -6.31 -3.54
C GLU A 70 -4.00 -5.22 -2.61
N LYS A 71 -5.33 -5.07 -2.56
CA LYS A 71 -6.00 -4.09 -1.69
C LYS A 71 -5.70 -4.32 -0.22
N VAL A 72 -5.73 -5.58 0.23
CA VAL A 72 -5.38 -5.96 1.61
C VAL A 72 -3.93 -5.57 1.93
N VAL A 73 -2.99 -5.86 1.04
CA VAL A 73 -1.57 -5.49 1.25
C VAL A 73 -1.38 -3.98 1.25
N ALA A 74 -1.95 -3.28 0.27
CA ALA A 74 -1.88 -1.83 0.17
C ALA A 74 -2.48 -1.14 1.41
N TYR A 75 -3.62 -1.65 1.91
CA TYR A 75 -4.29 -1.13 3.09
C TYR A 75 -3.48 -1.38 4.36
N ALA A 76 -3.03 -2.62 4.59
CA ALA A 76 -2.26 -3.00 5.77
C ALA A 76 -0.94 -2.21 5.85
N ASP A 77 -0.26 -1.99 4.72
CA ASP A 77 0.94 -1.14 4.67
C ASP A 77 0.66 0.29 5.18
N LYS A 78 -0.54 0.84 4.96
CA LYS A 78 -0.89 2.17 5.46
C LYS A 78 -1.20 2.19 6.94
N LEU A 79 -1.28 1.05 7.62
CA LEU A 79 -1.47 0.99 9.06
C LEU A 79 -0.16 0.72 9.80
N VAL A 80 0.99 0.82 9.15
CA VAL A 80 2.30 0.55 9.76
C VAL A 80 3.25 1.74 9.58
N GLU A 81 3.79 2.24 10.68
CA GLU A 81 4.90 3.20 10.71
C GLU A 81 6.13 2.55 11.36
N GLY A 82 7.09 2.13 10.54
CA GLY A 82 8.27 1.39 11.00
C GLY A 82 7.89 0.02 11.55
N SER A 83 7.98 -0.16 12.88
CA SER A 83 7.61 -1.40 13.56
C SER A 83 6.31 -1.28 14.38
N ARG A 84 5.55 -0.20 14.19
CA ARG A 84 4.33 0.09 14.97
C ARG A 84 3.11 0.12 14.08
N VAL A 85 2.03 -0.48 14.57
CA VAL A 85 0.70 -0.30 13.99
C VAL A 85 0.17 1.08 14.40
N VAL A 86 -0.41 1.81 13.46
CA VAL A 86 -1.00 3.14 13.65
C VAL A 86 -2.47 3.15 13.24
N SER A 87 -3.24 4.11 13.75
CA SER A 87 -4.63 4.29 13.34
C SER A 87 -4.73 4.75 11.90
N PHE A 88 -5.87 4.49 11.27
CA PHE A 88 -6.10 4.96 9.91
C PHE A 88 -6.12 6.48 9.82
N GLU A 89 -6.69 7.18 10.81
CA GLU A 89 -6.68 8.65 10.87
C GLU A 89 -5.25 9.21 10.85
N ARG A 90 -4.32 8.57 11.59
CA ARG A 90 -2.92 9.00 11.61
C ARG A 90 -2.32 8.93 10.21
N SER A 91 -2.62 7.88 9.46
CA SER A 91 -2.14 7.73 8.08
C SER A 91 -2.77 8.75 7.14
N VAL A 92 -4.06 9.07 7.31
CA VAL A 92 -4.71 10.13 6.53
C VAL A 92 -4.09 11.51 6.83
N GLU A 93 -3.84 11.84 8.09
CA GLU A 93 -3.16 13.08 8.50
C GLU A 93 -1.75 13.19 7.91
N GLU A 94 -1.00 12.10 7.91
CA GLU A 94 0.32 12.02 7.28
C GLU A 94 0.26 12.30 5.77
N PHE A 95 -0.76 11.76 5.08
CA PHE A 95 -0.98 12.03 3.65
C PHE A 95 -1.35 13.49 3.39
N ARG A 96 -2.26 14.07 4.20
CA ARG A 96 -2.62 15.50 4.13
C ARG A 96 -1.40 16.39 4.32
N ARG A 97 -0.54 16.06 5.28
CA ARG A 97 0.70 16.83 5.53
C ARG A 97 1.68 16.76 4.37
N LYS A 98 1.86 15.57 3.76
CA LYS A 98 2.85 15.34 2.70
C LYS A 98 2.39 15.83 1.32
N LEU A 99 1.11 15.68 1.02
CA LEU A 99 0.56 15.90 -0.33
C LEU A 99 -0.37 17.11 -0.42
N GLY A 100 -0.83 17.64 0.72
CA GLY A 100 -1.85 18.70 0.82
C GLY A 100 -3.26 18.16 1.07
N GLU A 101 -4.08 18.96 1.77
CA GLU A 101 -5.44 18.58 2.20
C GLU A 101 -6.36 18.09 1.08
N GLY A 102 -6.22 18.66 -0.11
CA GLY A 102 -7.07 18.36 -1.27
C GLY A 102 -6.54 17.26 -2.19
N HIS A 103 -5.45 16.57 -1.84
CA HIS A 103 -4.82 15.64 -2.77
C HIS A 103 -5.71 14.42 -3.07
N PRO A 104 -5.95 14.06 -4.36
CA PRO A 104 -6.85 12.96 -4.76
C PRO A 104 -6.54 11.59 -4.12
N ALA A 105 -5.26 11.32 -3.83
CA ALA A 105 -4.82 10.12 -3.12
C ALA A 105 -5.51 9.91 -1.76
N ILE A 106 -5.84 10.99 -1.05
CA ILE A 106 -6.55 10.92 0.24
C ILE A 106 -7.95 10.34 0.04
N GLY A 107 -8.66 10.79 -1.00
CA GLY A 107 -9.98 10.26 -1.33
C GLY A 107 -9.93 8.78 -1.73
N ARG A 108 -8.87 8.33 -2.41
CA ARG A 108 -8.66 6.91 -2.73
C ARG A 108 -8.38 6.08 -1.48
N LEU A 109 -7.55 6.59 -0.58
CA LEU A 109 -7.24 5.94 0.70
C LEU A 109 -8.50 5.77 1.57
N LEU A 110 -9.34 6.80 1.67
CA LEU A 110 -10.63 6.74 2.37
C LEU A 110 -11.57 5.69 1.77
N ARG A 111 -11.66 5.61 0.43
CA ARG A 111 -12.47 4.58 -0.23
C ARG A 111 -11.95 3.17 0.05
N LEU A 112 -10.63 2.98 0.06
CA LEU A 112 -10.02 1.69 0.37
C LEU A 112 -10.37 1.26 1.81
N HIS A 113 -10.31 2.18 2.77
CA HIS A 113 -10.70 1.91 4.16
C HIS A 113 -12.18 1.52 4.30
N GLU A 114 -13.08 2.25 3.65
CA GLU A 114 -14.51 1.92 3.66
C GLU A 114 -14.79 0.57 2.98
N GLU A 115 -14.06 0.23 1.92
CA GLU A 115 -14.14 -1.10 1.30
C GLU A 115 -13.71 -2.20 2.29
N MET A 116 -12.60 -2.00 3.02
CA MET A 116 -12.14 -2.97 4.02
C MET A 116 -13.14 -3.13 5.18
N LYS A 117 -13.72 -2.02 5.68
CA LYS A 117 -14.77 -2.04 6.72
C LYS A 117 -15.99 -2.82 6.27
N SER A 118 -16.45 -2.58 5.04
CA SER A 118 -17.60 -3.30 4.48
C SER A 118 -17.35 -4.81 4.37
N LEU A 119 -16.12 -5.24 4.07
CA LEU A 119 -15.77 -6.65 3.94
C LEU A 119 -15.65 -7.35 5.29
N LEU A 120 -15.13 -6.67 6.31
CA LEU A 120 -14.97 -7.22 7.66
C LEU A 120 -16.26 -7.22 8.47
N GLY A 121 -17.23 -6.36 8.11
CA GLY A 121 -18.46 -6.18 8.89
C GLY A 121 -18.25 -5.47 10.23
N SER A 122 -17.03 -4.97 10.47
CA SER A 122 -16.62 -4.19 11.63
C SER A 122 -15.50 -3.24 11.25
N ASP A 123 -15.15 -2.34 12.15
CA ASP A 123 -13.97 -1.50 11.98
C ASP A 123 -12.69 -2.36 12.12
N PRO A 124 -11.78 -2.39 11.12
CA PRO A 124 -10.50 -3.07 11.24
C PRO A 124 -9.67 -2.61 12.45
N GLU A 125 -9.86 -1.35 12.89
CA GLU A 125 -9.14 -0.79 14.03
C GLU A 125 -9.70 -1.24 15.39
N LEU A 126 -10.89 -1.83 15.39
CA LEU A 126 -11.50 -2.42 16.59
C LEU A 126 -11.20 -3.92 16.72
N LEU A 127 -10.41 -4.48 15.79
CA LEU A 127 -9.94 -5.85 15.94
C LEU A 127 -9.01 -5.91 17.16
N PRO A 128 -9.26 -6.81 18.12
CA PRO A 128 -8.39 -6.94 19.27
C PRO A 128 -6.99 -7.28 18.78
N ASP A 129 -5.99 -6.59 19.34
CA ASP A 129 -4.59 -6.99 19.20
C ASP A 129 -4.54 -8.49 19.57
N GLU A 130 -4.13 -9.37 18.65
CA GLU A 130 -3.87 -10.76 19.04
C GLU A 130 -2.88 -10.66 20.20
N ALA A 131 -3.31 -11.10 21.38
CA ALA A 131 -2.47 -11.13 22.57
C ALA A 131 -1.09 -11.67 22.18
N PRO A 132 0.01 -11.07 22.69
CA PRO A 132 1.35 -11.44 22.26
C PRO A 132 1.46 -12.96 22.27
N ARG A 133 1.80 -13.53 21.11
CA ARG A 133 2.04 -14.97 21.01
C ARG A 133 3.22 -15.25 21.94
N GLU A 134 2.93 -15.74 23.13
CA GLU A 134 3.93 -16.38 23.97
C GLU A 134 4.45 -17.58 23.18
N GLY A 135 5.60 -17.37 22.53
CA GLY A 135 6.36 -18.44 21.89
C GLY A 135 6.98 -19.37 22.93
N PRO A 136 7.35 -20.60 22.52
CA PRO A 136 7.83 -21.65 23.42
C PRO A 136 9.15 -21.30 24.13
#